data_AF-A0AAW1V7M2-F1
#
_entry.id   AF-A0AAW1V7M2-F1
#
_cell.length_a   1.000
_cell.length_b   1.000
_cell.length_c   1.000
_cell.angle_alpha   90.00
_cell.angle_beta   90.00
_cell.angle_gamma   90.00
#
_symmetry.space_group_name_H-M   'P 1'
#
loop_
_entity.id
_entity.type
_entity.pdbx_description
1 polymer ?
#
loop_
_entity_poly.entity_id
_entity_poly.type
_entity_poly.pdbx_seq_one_letter_code
_entity_poly.pdbx_strand_id
1 'polypeptide(L)'
;MKRSMLSISLRDHLGIEKFRNRTEVMPVMLAISCGSAEKEARRIIPLALTYLNKLPTRTKTDEDQLLKEQLYALCKQAQLRSPEFSADGFFTVNRTMVGFIIGSVTSYIIVTLQLAGDDSSKNHYVSHIVKT
;
A
#
# COMPACT_ATOMS: atom_id res chain seq x y z
N MET A 1 -32.74 -18.31 22.76
CA MET A 1 -33.06 -17.96 21.35
C MET A 1 -32.88 -16.48 20.97
N LYS A 2 -32.78 -15.51 21.88
CA LYS A 2 -32.61 -14.07 21.51
C LYS A 2 -31.17 -13.64 21.15
N ARG A 3 -30.13 -14.37 21.58
CA ARG A 3 -28.72 -14.01 21.30
C ARG A 3 -28.27 -14.29 19.86
N SER A 4 -28.81 -15.31 19.19
CA SER A 4 -28.47 -15.58 17.77
C SER A 4 -29.08 -14.54 16.82
N MET A 5 -30.23 -13.95 17.18
CA MET A 5 -30.88 -12.91 16.40
C MET A 5 -30.14 -11.56 16.45
N LEU A 6 -29.50 -11.23 17.58
CA LEU A 6 -28.67 -10.03 17.70
C LEU A 6 -27.36 -10.13 16.89
N SER A 7 -26.77 -11.33 16.80
CA SER A 7 -25.58 -11.55 15.96
C SER A 7 -25.84 -11.53 14.45
N ILE A 8 -27.11 -11.64 14.04
CA ILE A 8 -27.53 -11.55 12.64
C ILE A 8 -27.84 -10.08 12.32
N SER A 9 -28.57 -9.37 13.19
CA SER A 9 -28.89 -7.95 13.00
C SER A 9 -27.66 -7.03 12.97
N LEU A 10 -26.61 -7.34 13.76
CA LEU A 10 -25.35 -6.58 13.71
C LEU A 10 -24.50 -6.87 12.46
N ARG A 11 -24.70 -8.03 11.81
CA ARG A 11 -24.05 -8.37 10.53
C ARG A 11 -24.72 -7.68 9.34
N ASP A 12 -26.01 -7.38 9.44
CA ASP A 12 -26.74 -6.72 8.36
C ASP A 12 -26.51 -5.20 8.34
N HIS A 13 -26.17 -4.61 9.50
CA HIS A 13 -25.91 -3.17 9.61
C HIS A 13 -24.48 -2.75 9.21
N LEU A 14 -23.51 -3.66 9.26
CA LEU A 14 -22.20 -3.49 8.62
C LEU A 14 -22.25 -4.26 7.30
N GLY A 15 -22.39 -3.57 6.16
CA GLY A 15 -22.46 -4.15 4.80
C GLY A 15 -21.20 -4.92 4.35
N ILE A 16 -20.79 -5.95 5.09
CA ILE A 16 -19.58 -6.76 4.90
C ILE A 16 -19.85 -7.96 3.97
N GLU A 17 -21.12 -8.29 3.68
CA GLU A 17 -21.46 -9.50 2.93
C GLU A 17 -21.33 -9.38 1.40
N LYS A 18 -21.21 -8.18 0.82
CA LYS A 18 -21.30 -8.01 -0.66
C LYS A 18 -19.98 -7.83 -1.43
N PHE A 19 -18.82 -7.94 -0.78
CA PHE A 19 -17.50 -7.79 -1.42
C PHE A 19 -16.66 -9.07 -1.50
N ARG A 20 -17.26 -10.23 -1.20
CA ARG A 20 -16.53 -11.40 -0.67
C ARG A 20 -15.70 -12.26 -1.63
N ASN A 21 -15.50 -11.98 -2.93
CA ASN A 21 -14.74 -12.99 -3.73
C ASN A 21 -13.77 -12.57 -4.84
N ARG A 22 -13.60 -11.29 -5.19
CA ARG A 22 -12.52 -10.91 -6.15
C ARG A 22 -11.76 -9.63 -5.83
N THR A 23 -12.18 -8.85 -4.84
CA THR A 23 -11.71 -7.45 -4.71
C THR A 23 -10.64 -7.23 -3.64
N GLU A 24 -10.46 -8.15 -2.68
CA GLU A 24 -9.60 -7.90 -1.51
C GLU A 24 -8.09 -8.04 -1.80
N VAL A 25 -7.71 -8.86 -2.77
CA VAL A 25 -6.30 -9.01 -3.19
C VAL A 25 -5.84 -7.88 -4.13
N MET A 26 -6.79 -7.14 -4.70
CA MET A 26 -6.52 -6.11 -5.68
C MET A 26 -5.64 -4.96 -5.17
N PRO A 27 -5.89 -4.35 -3.98
CA PRO A 27 -5.03 -3.28 -3.47
C PRO A 27 -3.60 -3.75 -3.16
N VAL A 28 -3.45 -4.99 -2.67
CA VAL A 28 -2.13 -5.57 -2.38
C VAL A 28 -1.36 -5.83 -3.68
N MET A 29 -2.00 -6.42 -4.68
CA MET A 29 -1.37 -6.66 -6.00
C MET A 29 -1.01 -5.36 -6.72
N LEU A 30 -1.87 -4.34 -6.62
CA LEU A 30 -1.59 -3.01 -7.15
C LEU A 30 -0.37 -2.40 -6.47
N ALA A 31 -0.32 -2.38 -5.13
CA ALA A 31 0.80 -1.83 -4.39
C ALA A 31 2.13 -2.57 -4.67
N ILE A 32 2.09 -3.89 -4.85
CA ILE A 32 3.26 -4.68 -5.24
C ILE A 32 3.72 -4.31 -6.65
N SER A 33 2.80 -4.19 -7.60
CA SER A 33 3.09 -3.83 -8.99
C SER A 33 3.65 -2.42 -9.10
N CYS A 34 2.99 -1.44 -8.46
CA CYS A 34 3.43 -0.05 -8.39
C CYS A 34 4.82 0.06 -7.76
N GLY A 35 5.05 -0.59 -6.62
CA GLY A 35 6.37 -0.60 -5.97
C GLY A 35 7.45 -1.28 -6.83
N SER A 36 7.09 -2.24 -7.66
CA SER A 36 8.03 -2.91 -8.58
C SER A 36 8.35 -2.04 -9.79
N ALA A 37 7.34 -1.37 -10.37
CA ALA A 37 7.53 -0.42 -11.46
C ALA A 37 8.36 0.80 -11.02
N GLU A 38 8.11 1.34 -9.83
CA GLU A 38 8.88 2.44 -9.24
C GLU A 38 10.35 2.02 -9.01
N LYS A 39 10.57 0.81 -8.49
CA LYS A 39 11.90 0.24 -8.30
C LYS A 39 12.64 0.05 -9.62
N GLU A 40 11.95 -0.43 -10.66
CA GLU A 40 12.55 -0.63 -11.98
C GLU A 40 12.87 0.70 -12.67
N ALA A 41 11.98 1.68 -12.57
CA ALA A 41 12.25 3.02 -13.09
C ALA A 41 13.49 3.66 -12.46
N ARG A 42 13.71 3.45 -11.15
CA ARG A 42 14.94 3.91 -10.47
C ARG A 42 16.22 3.25 -10.99
N ARG A 43 16.14 2.07 -11.62
CA ARG A 43 17.31 1.39 -12.21
C ARG A 43 17.74 1.98 -13.55
N ILE A 44 16.87 2.73 -14.23
CA ILE A 44 17.17 3.32 -15.54
C ILE A 44 18.36 4.30 -15.43
N ILE A 45 18.41 5.12 -14.37
CA ILE A 45 19.49 6.10 -14.16
C ILE A 45 20.88 5.45 -14.05
N PRO A 46 21.14 4.51 -13.11
CA PRO A 46 22.45 3.90 -12.99
C PRO A 46 22.83 3.08 -14.24
N LEU A 47 21.86 2.47 -14.92
CA LEU A 47 22.11 1.80 -16.20
C LEU A 47 22.57 2.79 -17.26
N ALA A 48 21.82 3.86 -17.47
CA ALA A 48 22.13 4.89 -18.46
C ALA A 48 23.49 5.57 -18.18
N LEU A 49 23.83 5.83 -16.91
CA LEU A 49 25.17 6.31 -16.53
C LEU A 49 26.27 5.29 -16.82
N THR A 50 26.01 4.01 -16.58
CA THR A 50 26.96 2.93 -16.89
C THR A 50 27.22 2.86 -18.40
N TYR A 51 26.19 2.99 -19.22
CA TYR A 51 26.34 3.04 -20.68
C TYR A 51 27.03 4.32 -21.15
N LEU A 52 26.72 5.47 -20.54
CA LEU A 52 27.38 6.74 -20.85
C LEU A 52 28.89 6.68 -20.58
N ASN A 53 29.29 6.02 -19.48
CA ASN A 53 30.70 5.83 -19.13
C ASN A 53 31.43 4.81 -20.03
N LYS A 54 30.71 3.94 -20.74
CA LYS A 54 31.28 3.00 -21.70
C LYS A 54 31.56 3.63 -23.07
N LEU A 55 30.97 4.80 -23.36
CA LEU A 55 31.21 5.50 -24.61
C LEU A 55 32.57 6.19 -24.59
N PRO A 56 33.36 6.12 -25.68
CA PRO A 56 34.65 6.78 -25.76
C PRO A 56 34.49 8.30 -25.64
N THR A 57 35.36 8.94 -24.84
CA THR A 57 35.34 10.39 -24.58
C THR A 57 35.50 11.23 -25.85
N ARG A 58 36.10 10.64 -26.89
CA ARG A 58 36.29 11.22 -28.21
C ARG A 58 35.37 10.49 -29.20
N THR A 59 34.21 11.07 -29.45
CA THR A 59 33.25 10.61 -30.45
C THR A 59 33.93 10.63 -31.82
N LYS A 60 33.93 9.48 -32.52
CA LYS A 60 34.49 9.36 -33.87
C LYS A 60 33.40 9.41 -34.95
N THR A 61 32.16 9.17 -34.55
CA THR A 61 30.99 9.06 -35.42
C THR A 61 29.90 9.98 -34.88
N ASP A 62 29.17 10.67 -35.77
CA ASP A 62 28.04 11.53 -35.39
C ASP A 62 26.95 10.77 -34.61
N GLU A 63 26.79 9.47 -34.88
CA GLU A 63 25.89 8.58 -34.15
C GLU A 63 26.26 8.43 -32.66
N ASP A 64 27.55 8.35 -32.33
CA ASP A 64 28.00 8.24 -30.94
C ASP A 64 27.71 9.53 -30.16
N GLN A 65 27.80 10.67 -30.84
CA GLN A 65 27.52 11.98 -30.27
C GLN A 65 26.01 12.15 -30.02
N LEU A 66 25.18 11.76 -30.98
CA LEU A 66 23.73 11.73 -30.83
C LEU A 66 23.30 10.80 -29.68
N LEU A 67 23.87 9.60 -29.62
CA LEU A 67 23.58 8.62 -28.57
C LEU A 67 23.95 9.15 -27.18
N LYS A 68 25.11 9.80 -27.06
CA LYS A 68 25.57 10.42 -25.81
C LYS A 68 24.60 11.51 -25.35
N GLU A 69 24.14 12.36 -26.26
CA GLU A 69 23.20 13.44 -25.98
C GLU A 69 21.82 12.91 -25.54
N GLN A 70 21.34 11.85 -26.21
CA GLN A 70 20.09 11.18 -25.85
C GLN A 70 20.18 10.49 -24.48
N LEU A 71 21.26 9.78 -24.17
CA LEU A 71 21.48 9.17 -22.85
C LEU A 71 21.53 10.23 -21.75
N TYR A 72 22.20 11.35 -22.01
CA TYR A 72 22.28 12.45 -21.07
C TYR A 72 20.90 13.09 -20.82
N ALA A 73 20.13 13.31 -21.87
CA ALA A 73 18.75 13.81 -21.78
C ALA A 73 17.85 12.85 -20.98
N LEU A 74 17.95 11.54 -21.25
CA LEU A 74 17.21 10.50 -20.54
C LEU A 74 17.57 10.48 -19.05
N CYS A 75 18.87 10.50 -18.71
CA CYS A 75 19.33 10.58 -17.32
C CYS A 75 18.74 11.80 -16.61
N LYS A 76 18.82 12.98 -17.24
CA LYS A 76 18.31 14.22 -16.67
C LYS A 76 16.80 14.16 -16.43
N GLN A 77 16.05 13.65 -17.40
CA GLN A 77 14.59 13.49 -17.28
C GLN A 77 14.21 12.46 -16.21
N ALA A 78 14.87 11.30 -16.18
CA ALA A 78 14.63 10.26 -15.19
C ALA A 78 14.99 10.72 -13.77
N GLN A 79 16.01 11.56 -13.63
CA GLN A 79 16.39 12.15 -12.34
C GLN A 79 15.41 13.22 -11.86
N LEU A 80 14.85 14.02 -12.77
CA LEU A 80 13.83 15.02 -12.48
C LEU A 80 12.44 14.42 -12.21
N ARG A 81 12.13 13.26 -12.81
CA ARG A 81 10.83 12.60 -12.72
C ARG A 81 11.00 11.15 -12.32
N SER A 82 11.18 10.92 -11.02
CA SER A 82 10.96 9.59 -10.46
C SER A 82 9.46 9.28 -10.53
N PRO A 83 9.02 8.25 -11.28
CA PRO A 83 7.62 7.93 -11.36
C PRO A 83 7.13 7.47 -9.99
N GLU A 84 6.11 8.13 -9.48
CA GLU A 84 5.46 7.80 -8.22
C GLU A 84 3.98 7.53 -8.51
N PHE A 85 3.44 6.46 -7.94
CA PHE A 85 2.03 6.11 -8.09
C PHE A 85 1.29 6.63 -6.88
N SER A 86 0.38 7.58 -7.07
CA SER A 86 -0.47 8.11 -6.00
C SER A 86 -1.93 7.77 -6.26
N ALA A 87 -2.67 7.56 -5.17
CA ALA A 87 -4.12 7.43 -5.21
C ALA A 87 -4.72 8.84 -5.12
N ASP A 88 -4.98 9.47 -6.27
CA ASP A 88 -5.58 10.82 -6.36
C ASP A 88 -4.86 11.88 -5.51
N GLY A 89 -3.54 11.74 -5.32
CA GLY A 89 -2.72 12.63 -4.51
C GLY A 89 -2.84 12.49 -2.99
N PHE A 90 -3.70 11.61 -2.46
CA PHE A 90 -3.87 11.42 -1.01
C PHE A 90 -2.68 10.69 -0.38
N PHE A 91 -2.22 9.62 -1.02
CA PHE A 91 -1.11 8.82 -0.55
C PHE A 91 -0.43 8.08 -1.70
N THR A 92 0.84 7.74 -1.50
CA THR A 92 1.64 6.94 -2.41
C THR A 92 1.26 5.46 -2.31
N VAL A 93 0.92 4.86 -3.45
CA VAL A 93 0.61 3.44 -3.59
C VAL A 93 1.90 2.64 -3.68
N ASN A 94 2.43 2.27 -2.52
CA ASN A 94 3.65 1.47 -2.39
C ASN A 94 3.49 0.37 -1.34
N ARG A 95 4.53 -0.45 -1.17
CA ARG A 95 4.50 -1.56 -0.19
C ARG A 95 4.32 -1.07 1.26
N THR A 96 4.76 0.15 1.57
CA THR A 96 4.60 0.77 2.89
C THR A 96 3.14 1.03 3.21
N MET A 97 2.35 1.49 2.23
CA MET A 97 0.88 1.65 2.36
C MET A 97 0.21 0.35 2.80
N VAL A 98 0.58 -0.79 2.22
CA VAL A 98 0.01 -2.11 2.60
C VAL A 98 0.32 -2.43 4.06
N GLY A 99 1.54 -2.14 4.52
CA GLY A 99 1.92 -2.29 5.92
C GLY A 99 1.08 -1.43 6.85
N PHE A 100 0.82 -0.17 6.48
CA PHE A 100 -0.07 0.72 7.24
C PHE A 100 -1.51 0.20 7.31
N ILE A 101 -2.06 -0.32 6.22
CA ILE A 101 -3.41 -0.90 6.20
C ILE A 101 -3.49 -2.10 7.15
N ILE A 102 -2.55 -3.05 7.04
CA ILE A 102 -2.53 -4.24 7.91
C ILE A 102 -2.36 -3.83 9.38
N GLY A 103 -1.46 -2.89 9.67
CA GLY A 103 -1.22 -2.39 11.01
C GLY A 103 -2.44 -1.71 11.62
N SER A 104 -3.12 -0.84 10.86
CA SER A 104 -4.33 -0.15 11.32
C SER A 104 -5.49 -1.11 11.59
N VAL A 105 -5.73 -2.08 10.71
CA VAL A 105 -6.75 -3.12 10.92
C VAL A 105 -6.43 -3.96 12.16
N THR A 106 -5.17 -4.38 12.32
CA THR A 106 -4.74 -5.17 13.47
C THR A 106 -4.93 -4.38 14.78
N SER A 107 -4.52 -3.11 14.79
CA SER A 107 -4.69 -2.22 15.94
C SER A 107 -6.16 -2.04 16.29
N TYR A 108 -7.02 -1.82 15.28
CA TYR A 108 -8.47 -1.71 15.49
C TYR A 108 -9.06 -2.98 16.11
N ILE A 109 -8.68 -4.16 15.63
CA ILE A 109 -9.15 -5.44 16.20
C ILE A 109 -8.72 -5.57 17.65
N ILE A 110 -7.47 -5.27 17.99
CA ILE A 110 -6.96 -5.35 19.37
C ILE A 110 -7.76 -4.44 20.30
N VAL A 111 -7.95 -3.18 19.91
CA VAL A 111 -8.70 -2.19 20.71
C VAL A 111 -10.16 -2.64 20.86
N THR A 112 -10.77 -3.13 19.79
CA THR A 112 -12.16 -3.61 19.81
C THR A 112 -12.32 -4.81 20.75
N LEU A 113 -11.37 -5.75 20.76
CA LEU A 113 -11.38 -6.89 21.67
C LEU A 113 -11.20 -6.47 23.13
N GLN A 114 -10.33 -5.49 23.40
CA GLN A 114 -10.14 -4.96 24.74
C GLN A 114 -11.43 -4.29 25.27
N LEU A 115 -12.10 -3.50 24.43
CA LEU A 115 -13.36 -2.85 24.79
C LEU A 115 -14.49 -3.87 25.00
N ALA A 116 -14.62 -4.87 24.12
CA ALA A 116 -15.64 -5.91 24.25
C ALA A 116 -15.45 -6.80 25.49
N GLY A 117 -14.20 -7.03 25.91
CA GLY A 117 -13.87 -7.74 27.15
C GLY A 117 -14.27 -6.96 28.40
N ASP A 118 -14.11 -5.64 28.39
CA ASP A 118 -14.44 -4.77 29.53
C ASP A 118 -15.96 -4.67 29.78
N ASP A 119 -16.76 -4.63 28.71
CA ASP A 119 -18.23 -4.66 28.80
C ASP A 119 -18.76 -5.98 29.39
N SER A 120 -18.06 -7.08 29.15
CA SER A 120 -18.41 -8.40 29.70
C SER A 120 -18.16 -8.50 31.21
N SER A 121 -17.12 -7.83 31.72
CA SER A 121 -16.83 -7.75 33.16
C SER A 121 -17.82 -6.86 33.92
N LYS A 122 -18.21 -5.71 33.35
CA LYS A 122 -19.18 -4.80 33.97
C LYS A 122 -20.56 -5.45 34.15
N ASN A 123 -20.99 -6.27 33.19
CA ASN A 123 -22.28 -6.94 33.25
C ASN A 123 -22.34 -8.05 34.33
N HIS A 124 -21.19 -8.66 34.67
CA HIS A 124 -21.11 -9.65 35.75
C HIS A 124 -21.25 -9.00 37.13
N TYR A 125 -20.64 -7.83 37.35
CA TYR A 125 -20.71 -7.09 38.62
C TYR A 125 -22.10 -6.51 38.92
N VAL A 126 -22.80 -5.98 37.91
CA VAL A 126 -24.16 -5.42 38.11
C VAL A 126 -25.18 -6.51 38.47
N SER A 127 -24.99 -7.74 37.98
CA SER A 127 -25.89 -8.86 38.30
C SER A 127 -25.86 -9.29 39.78
N HIS A 128 -24.76 -9.03 40.49
CA HIS A 128 -24.61 -9.33 41.91
C HIS A 128 -25.22 -8.25 42.80
N ILE A 129 -25.23 -6.99 42.35
CA ILE A 129 -25.78 -5.86 43.12
C ILE A 129 -27.32 -5.83 43.06
N VAL A 130 -27.91 -6.17 41.90
CA VAL A 130 -29.39 -6.14 41.70
C VAL A 130 -30.09 -7.36 42.33
N LYS A 131 -29.35 -8.36 42.80
CA LYS A 131 -29.87 -9.56 43.48
C LYS A 131 -29.88 -9.47 45.02
N THR A 132 -29.47 -8.34 45.58
CA THR A 132 -29.54 -8.07 47.03
C THR A 132 -30.63 -7.04 47.29
#